data_AF-A0A2D4HBL3-F1
#
_entry.id   AF-A0A2D4HBL3-F1
#
_cell.length_a   1.000
_cell.length_b   1.000
_cell.length_c   1.000
_cell.angle_alpha   90.00
_cell.angle_beta   90.00
_cell.angle_gamma   90.00
#
_symmetry.space_group_name_H-M   'P 1'
#
loop_
_entity.id
_entity.type
_entity.pdbx_description
1 polymer ?
#
loop_
_entity_poly.entity_id
_entity_poly.type
_entity_poly.pdbx_seq_one_letter_code
_entity_poly.pdbx_strand_id
1 'polypeptide(L)'
;MQVELQGHIGRFQRQCLGLLTRFGSSERLRQFRLQDDHTDADRVNKRDDIELAMQQICANVMEYCQLLMVQCAPTFEHTVCLFTPSLSESTNRDGPRQDTQASVIPYWRLPGLGIIVYLLKQSANDFFSYYDSHRQNVNKLQNVEQLPPEEIKELCQSVILAGVDKISTTQKYILAKRRLVKLINNRAKLLSLCCYIIET
;
A
#
# COMPACT_ATOMS: atom_id res chain seq x y z
N MET A 1 10.50 1.03 37.92
CA MET A 1 11.23 1.04 36.62
C MET A 1 10.75 -0.05 35.65
N GLN A 2 10.72 -1.33 36.02
CA GLN A 2 10.33 -2.42 35.09
C GLN A 2 8.85 -2.37 34.64
N VAL A 3 7.93 -2.03 35.57
CA VAL A 3 6.48 -1.90 35.31
C VAL A 3 6.14 -0.70 34.41
N GLU A 4 6.85 0.42 34.56
CA GLU A 4 6.67 1.61 33.70
C GLU A 4 7.12 1.32 32.27
N LEU A 5 8.29 0.67 32.11
CA LEU A 5 8.81 0.28 30.80
C LEU A 5 7.85 -0.67 30.07
N GLN A 6 7.27 -1.64 30.78
CA GLN A 6 6.26 -2.55 30.23
C GLN A 6 4.97 -1.81 29.83
N GLY A 7 4.57 -0.78 30.59
CA GLY A 7 3.49 0.12 30.22
C GLY A 7 3.76 0.94 28.95
N HIS A 8 5.00 1.42 28.76
CA HIS A 8 5.41 2.10 27.53
C HIS A 8 5.42 1.16 26.32
N ILE A 9 5.94 -0.06 26.46
CA ILE A 9 5.94 -1.08 25.41
C ILE A 9 4.50 -1.42 24.98
N GLY A 10 3.59 -1.63 25.94
CA GLY A 10 2.18 -1.92 25.65
C GLY A 10 1.46 -0.76 24.94
N ARG A 11 1.82 0.50 25.24
CA ARG A 11 1.30 1.67 24.51
C ARG A 11 1.82 1.71 23.07
N PHE A 12 3.11 1.48 22.88
CA PHE A 12 3.73 1.45 21.56
C PHE A 12 3.12 0.34 20.69
N GLN A 13 2.96 -0.87 21.24
CA GLN A 13 2.26 -2.00 20.60
C GLN A 13 0.90 -1.59 20.05
N ARG A 14 0.04 -1.00 20.90
CA ARG A 14 -1.30 -0.57 20.49
C ARG A 14 -1.28 0.52 19.42
N GLN A 15 -0.32 1.44 19.49
CA GLN A 15 -0.14 2.47 18.46
C GLN A 15 0.27 1.86 17.12
N CYS A 16 1.20 0.90 17.11
CA CYS A 16 1.60 0.16 15.91
C CYS A 16 0.41 -0.58 15.28
N LEU A 17 -0.37 -1.32 16.09
CA LEU A 17 -1.54 -2.04 15.61
C LEU A 17 -2.63 -1.10 15.05
N GLY A 18 -2.80 0.07 15.67
CA GLY A 18 -3.71 1.10 15.18
C GLY A 18 -3.37 1.62 13.77
N LEU A 19 -2.13 1.46 13.31
CA LEU A 19 -1.73 1.79 11.94
C LEU A 19 -2.40 0.87 10.92
N LEU A 20 -2.69 -0.40 11.24
CA LEU A 20 -3.38 -1.30 10.30
C LEU A 20 -4.82 -0.83 10.02
N THR A 21 -5.54 -0.43 11.06
CA THR A 21 -6.89 0.14 10.90
C THR A 21 -6.86 1.43 10.08
N ARG A 22 -5.75 2.17 10.18
CA ARG A 22 -5.55 3.43 9.45
C ARG A 22 -5.18 3.17 7.98
N PHE A 23 -4.12 2.44 7.72
CA PHE A 23 -3.49 2.32 6.39
C PHE A 23 -3.88 1.07 5.62
N GLY A 24 -4.36 0.02 6.30
CA GLY A 24 -4.85 -1.19 5.64
C GLY A 24 -6.11 -0.96 4.81
N SER A 25 -6.82 0.15 5.03
CA SER A 25 -8.06 0.48 4.31
C SER A 25 -7.84 1.09 2.92
N SER A 26 -8.37 0.42 1.88
CA SER A 26 -8.39 0.92 0.50
C SER A 26 -9.11 2.29 0.38
N GLU A 27 -10.07 2.57 1.27
CA GLU A 27 -10.80 3.85 1.30
C GLU A 27 -9.89 5.06 1.51
N ARG A 28 -8.79 4.95 2.28
CA ARG A 28 -7.85 6.09 2.42
C ARG A 28 -7.03 6.31 1.15
N LEU A 29 -6.65 5.23 0.47
CA LEU A 29 -6.03 5.34 -0.85
C LEU A 29 -7.01 6.02 -1.83
N ARG A 30 -8.30 5.71 -1.73
CA ARG A 30 -9.37 6.36 -2.51
C ARG A 30 -9.58 7.83 -2.11
N GLN A 31 -9.50 8.18 -0.83
CA GLN A 31 -9.57 9.57 -0.36
C GLN A 31 -8.35 10.39 -0.83
N PHE A 32 -7.14 9.82 -0.79
CA PHE A 32 -5.96 10.44 -1.41
C PHE A 32 -6.13 10.57 -2.93
N ARG A 33 -6.74 9.58 -3.60
CA ARG A 33 -7.05 9.65 -5.04
C ARG A 33 -8.07 10.76 -5.37
N LEU A 34 -8.99 11.10 -4.46
CA LEU A 34 -10.05 12.10 -4.67
C LEU A 34 -9.68 13.52 -4.23
N GLN A 35 -8.82 13.67 -3.22
CA GLN A 35 -8.40 14.98 -2.70
C GLN A 35 -7.40 15.70 -3.63
N ASP A 36 -6.83 14.99 -4.61
CA ASP A 36 -5.65 15.40 -5.39
C ASP A 36 -6.00 15.80 -6.84
N ASP A 37 -7.22 16.31 -7.08
CA ASP A 37 -7.81 16.57 -8.40
C ASP A 37 -7.45 17.97 -9.01
N HIS A 38 -6.44 18.68 -8.49
CA HIS A 38 -6.09 20.04 -8.95
C HIS A 38 -4.59 20.29 -9.22
N THR A 39 -4.06 19.96 -10.43
CA THR A 39 -2.70 20.17 -11.08
C THR A 39 -1.68 19.00 -11.29
N ASP A 40 -0.81 18.97 -12.32
CA ASP A 40 0.58 18.49 -12.15
C ASP A 40 1.04 17.07 -12.58
N ALA A 41 1.79 16.83 -13.67
CA ALA A 41 2.41 15.50 -13.98
C ALA A 41 3.40 14.95 -12.91
N ASP A 42 3.86 15.79 -11.97
CA ASP A 42 4.60 15.39 -10.75
C ASP A 42 3.75 14.54 -9.78
N ARG A 43 2.42 14.53 -9.97
CA ARG A 43 1.47 13.77 -9.14
C ARG A 43 1.49 12.28 -9.32
N VAL A 44 1.75 11.78 -10.54
CA VAL A 44 1.68 10.34 -10.79
C VAL A 44 2.79 9.62 -10.01
N ASN A 45 3.99 10.22 -9.93
CA ASN A 45 5.07 9.70 -9.07
C ASN A 45 4.68 9.78 -7.59
N LYS A 46 4.16 10.92 -7.11
CA LYS A 46 3.74 11.07 -5.71
C LYS A 46 2.68 10.04 -5.31
N ARG A 47 1.74 9.74 -6.20
CA ARG A 47 0.72 8.72 -5.98
C ARG A 47 1.33 7.32 -5.88
N ASP A 48 2.21 6.96 -6.81
CA ASP A 48 2.90 5.67 -6.80
C ASP A 48 3.75 5.51 -5.52
N ASP A 49 4.35 6.60 -5.02
CA ASP A 49 5.15 6.64 -3.79
C ASP A 49 4.28 6.53 -2.53
N ILE A 50 3.12 7.20 -2.49
CA ILE A 50 2.16 7.10 -1.37
C ILE A 50 1.59 5.68 -1.28
N GLU A 51 1.17 5.09 -2.42
CA GLU A 51 0.68 3.72 -2.49
C GLU A 51 1.72 2.73 -1.95
N LEU A 52 2.98 2.89 -2.37
CA LEU A 52 4.10 2.09 -1.87
C LEU A 52 4.33 2.27 -0.37
N ALA A 53 4.33 3.51 0.12
CA ALA A 53 4.54 3.80 1.55
C ALA A 53 3.42 3.20 2.42
N MET A 54 2.16 3.26 1.97
CA MET A 54 1.03 2.65 2.67
C MET A 54 1.19 1.14 2.76
N GLN A 55 1.54 0.49 1.65
CA GLN A 55 1.71 -0.97 1.64
C GLN A 55 2.92 -1.39 2.50
N GLN A 56 3.97 -0.58 2.54
CA GLN A 56 5.12 -0.80 3.43
C GLN A 56 4.73 -0.70 4.91
N ILE A 57 3.89 0.27 5.28
CA ILE A 57 3.38 0.37 6.66
C ILE A 57 2.60 -0.90 7.02
N CYS A 58 1.72 -1.37 6.13
CA CYS A 58 0.96 -2.61 6.36
C CYS A 58 1.88 -3.82 6.54
N ALA A 59 2.86 -3.99 5.65
CA ALA A 59 3.84 -5.08 5.72
C ALA A 59 4.66 -5.03 7.02
N ASN A 60 5.17 -3.85 7.39
CA ASN A 60 5.97 -3.69 8.61
C ASN A 60 5.17 -3.99 9.88
N VAL A 61 3.87 -3.65 9.92
CA VAL A 61 3.04 -3.96 11.08
C VAL A 61 2.69 -5.46 11.13
N MET A 62 2.52 -6.11 9.97
CA MET A 62 2.39 -7.57 9.91
C MET A 62 3.65 -8.27 10.40
N GLU A 63 4.83 -7.83 9.95
CA GLU A 63 6.13 -8.31 10.43
C GLU A 63 6.24 -8.15 11.95
N TYR A 64 5.86 -6.98 12.47
CA TYR A 64 5.86 -6.72 13.89
C TYR A 64 4.97 -7.71 14.67
N CYS A 65 3.77 -8.00 14.15
CA CYS A 65 2.85 -8.97 14.77
C CYS A 65 3.47 -10.37 14.78
N GLN A 66 4.06 -10.81 13.66
CA GLN A 66 4.73 -12.11 13.55
C GLN A 66 5.90 -12.23 14.53
N LEU A 67 6.79 -11.23 14.56
CA LEU A 67 7.93 -11.20 15.48
C LEU A 67 7.50 -11.27 16.94
N LEU A 68 6.43 -10.55 17.30
CA LEU A 68 5.89 -10.60 18.65
C LEU A 68 5.36 -11.99 19.00
N MET A 69 4.64 -12.64 18.08
CA MET A 69 4.14 -14.00 18.29
C MET A 69 5.30 -15.00 18.49
N VAL A 70 6.35 -14.91 17.67
CA VAL A 70 7.54 -15.78 17.78
C VAL A 70 8.28 -15.56 19.10
N GLN A 71 8.44 -14.31 19.54
CA GLN A 71 9.13 -13.98 20.78
C GLN A 71 8.34 -14.38 22.03
N CYS A 72 7.01 -14.32 22.00
CA CYS A 72 6.17 -14.70 23.12
C CYS A 72 5.92 -16.23 23.20
N ALA A 73 6.08 -16.97 22.10
CA ALA A 73 5.86 -18.42 22.04
C ALA A 73 6.65 -19.28 23.06
N PRO A 74 7.94 -19.02 23.37
CA PRO A 74 8.70 -19.84 24.32
C PRO A 74 8.40 -19.54 25.80
N THR A 75 7.81 -18.40 26.14
CA THR A 75 7.52 -17.99 27.52
C THR A 75 6.02 -18.06 27.79
N PHE A 76 5.51 -19.27 28.07
CA PHE A 76 4.10 -19.54 28.38
C PHE A 76 3.54 -18.77 29.61
N GLU A 77 4.35 -17.98 30.32
CA GLU A 77 3.89 -17.16 31.44
C GLU A 77 3.11 -15.90 31.02
N HIS A 78 3.22 -15.45 29.75
CA HIS A 78 2.55 -14.23 29.29
C HIS A 78 1.90 -14.39 27.91
N THR A 79 0.58 -14.56 27.86
CA THR A 79 -0.20 -14.50 26.61
C THR A 79 -0.46 -13.04 26.22
N VAL A 80 0.02 -12.61 25.05
CA VAL A 80 -0.26 -11.27 24.52
C VAL A 80 -1.39 -11.33 23.50
N CYS A 81 -2.51 -10.67 23.81
CA CYS A 81 -3.62 -10.52 22.88
C CYS A 81 -3.37 -9.31 21.98
N LEU A 82 -3.13 -9.56 20.69
CA LEU A 82 -2.94 -8.51 19.67
C LEU A 82 -4.27 -8.00 19.11
N PHE A 83 -5.25 -8.90 18.95
CA PHE A 83 -6.52 -8.61 18.31
C PHE A 83 -7.68 -9.13 19.15
N THR A 84 -8.77 -8.37 19.22
CA THR A 84 -10.03 -8.89 19.77
C THR A 84 -10.64 -9.92 18.81
N PRO A 85 -11.41 -10.90 19.30
CA PRO A 85 -12.05 -11.93 18.47
C PRO A 85 -13.27 -11.39 17.69
N SER A 86 -13.20 -10.14 17.21
CA SER A 86 -14.24 -9.50 16.42
C SER A 86 -13.87 -9.52 14.94
N LEU A 87 -14.84 -9.82 14.08
CA LEU A 87 -14.74 -9.72 12.62
C LEU A 87 -15.49 -8.50 12.06
N SER A 88 -15.95 -7.59 12.92
CA SER A 88 -16.78 -6.43 12.56
C SER A 88 -16.23 -5.58 11.42
N GLU A 89 -14.90 -5.45 11.34
CA GLU A 89 -14.18 -4.67 10.36
C GLU A 89 -14.22 -5.30 8.95
N SER A 90 -14.40 -6.63 8.88
CA SER A 90 -14.54 -7.36 7.62
C SER A 90 -15.96 -7.33 7.06
N THR A 91 -16.99 -7.32 7.92
CA THR A 91 -18.40 -7.44 7.54
C THR A 91 -19.07 -6.09 7.27
N ASN A 92 -18.68 -5.03 7.96
CA ASN A 92 -19.33 -3.72 7.86
C ASN A 92 -18.94 -2.90 6.61
N ARG A 93 -18.06 -3.43 5.75
CA ARG A 93 -17.49 -2.69 4.61
C ARG A 93 -17.95 -3.16 3.23
N ASP A 94 -18.75 -4.21 3.13
CA ASP A 94 -19.37 -4.67 1.87
C ASP A 94 -20.69 -3.94 1.54
N GLY A 95 -21.07 -2.90 2.31
CA GLY A 95 -22.30 -2.11 2.11
C GLY A 95 -22.07 -0.77 1.37
N PRO A 96 -23.02 -0.30 0.54
CA PRO A 96 -22.92 0.99 -0.12
C PRO A 96 -23.23 2.08 0.92
N ARG A 97 -22.24 2.96 1.17
CA ARG A 97 -22.29 4.12 2.08
C ARG A 97 -21.91 3.79 3.53
N GLN A 98 -20.70 4.22 3.91
CA GLN A 98 -20.50 4.89 5.19
C GLN A 98 -19.44 5.99 5.03
N ASP A 99 -19.91 7.22 4.82
CA ASP A 99 -19.23 8.47 5.19
C ASP A 99 -19.08 8.56 6.71
N THR A 100 -18.55 7.52 7.34
CA THR A 100 -18.18 7.56 8.74
C THR A 100 -16.68 7.72 8.73
N GLN A 101 -16.22 8.95 9.02
CA GLN A 101 -14.86 9.22 9.48
C GLN A 101 -14.42 8.01 10.28
N ALA A 102 -13.44 7.25 9.76
CA ALA A 102 -13.04 5.98 10.35
C ALA A 102 -12.95 6.20 11.85
N SER A 103 -13.90 5.62 12.60
CA SER A 103 -13.99 5.81 14.05
C SER A 103 -12.58 5.62 14.56
N VAL A 104 -11.98 6.72 15.06
CA VAL A 104 -10.61 6.67 15.55
C VAL A 104 -10.70 5.72 16.72
N ILE A 105 -10.37 4.44 16.48
CA ILE A 105 -10.42 3.42 17.51
C ILE A 105 -9.55 3.98 18.61
N PRO A 106 -10.12 4.22 19.80
CA PRO A 106 -9.35 4.82 20.87
C PRO A 106 -8.11 3.97 21.09
N TYR A 107 -6.92 4.57 21.18
CA TYR A 107 -5.64 3.85 21.15
C TYR A 107 -5.45 2.84 22.31
N TRP A 108 -6.36 2.83 23.28
CA TRP A 108 -6.47 1.87 24.37
C TRP A 108 -7.19 0.57 23.97
N ARG A 109 -7.97 0.59 22.88
CA ARG A 109 -8.75 -0.56 22.41
C ARG A 109 -7.95 -1.31 21.34
N LEU A 110 -7.81 -2.63 21.54
CA LEU A 110 -7.20 -3.51 20.54
C LEU A 110 -8.10 -3.57 19.29
N PRO A 111 -7.53 -3.59 18.08
CA PRO A 111 -8.31 -3.80 16.86
C PRO A 111 -8.96 -5.20 16.84
N GLY A 112 -10.05 -5.37 16.11
CA GLY A 112 -10.62 -6.70 15.84
C GLY A 112 -9.80 -7.48 14.83
N LEU A 113 -9.80 -8.81 14.94
CA LEU A 113 -9.17 -9.71 13.97
C LEU A 113 -9.69 -9.49 12.54
N GLY A 114 -10.89 -8.93 12.39
CA GLY A 114 -11.47 -8.55 11.11
C GLY A 114 -10.57 -7.64 10.27
N ILE A 115 -9.68 -6.83 10.88
CA ILE A 115 -8.74 -6.00 10.12
C ILE A 115 -7.70 -6.83 9.37
N ILE A 116 -7.27 -7.95 9.94
CA ILE A 116 -6.28 -8.86 9.33
C ILE A 116 -6.93 -9.60 8.17
N VAL A 117 -8.14 -10.13 8.38
CA VAL A 117 -8.92 -10.78 7.31
C VAL A 117 -9.16 -9.80 6.15
N TYR A 118 -9.52 -8.56 6.47
CA TYR A 118 -9.70 -7.51 5.47
C TYR A 118 -8.39 -7.19 4.72
N LEU A 119 -7.28 -7.04 5.45
CA LEU A 119 -5.97 -6.77 4.85
C LEU A 119 -5.50 -7.90 3.94
N LEU A 120 -5.71 -9.16 4.32
CA LEU A 120 -5.39 -10.34 3.50
C LEU A 120 -6.23 -10.35 2.22
N LYS A 121 -7.56 -10.17 2.33
CA LYS A 121 -8.48 -10.07 1.18
C LYS A 121 -8.05 -8.94 0.24
N GLN A 122 -7.74 -7.77 0.80
CA GLN A 122 -7.32 -6.60 0.02
C GLN A 122 -5.97 -6.84 -0.66
N SER A 123 -4.98 -7.35 0.07
CA SER A 123 -3.63 -7.61 -0.47
C SER A 123 -3.66 -8.67 -1.57
N ALA A 124 -4.53 -9.69 -1.46
CA ALA A 124 -4.74 -10.68 -2.51
C ALA A 124 -5.37 -10.05 -3.77
N ASN A 125 -6.38 -9.19 -3.62
CA ASN A 125 -6.97 -8.47 -4.76
C ASN A 125 -5.95 -7.54 -5.44
N ASP A 126 -5.22 -6.77 -4.63
CA ASP A 126 -4.22 -5.82 -5.11
C ASP A 126 -3.05 -6.55 -5.79
N PHE A 127 -2.67 -7.73 -5.29
CA PHE A 127 -1.64 -8.58 -5.90
C PHE A 127 -1.93 -8.87 -7.38
N PHE A 128 -3.15 -9.33 -7.70
CA PHE A 128 -3.52 -9.62 -9.09
C PHE A 128 -3.51 -8.36 -9.95
N SER A 129 -4.01 -7.23 -9.42
CA SER A 129 -3.97 -5.95 -10.13
C SER A 129 -2.54 -5.48 -10.42
N TYR A 130 -1.64 -5.56 -9.44
CA TYR A 130 -0.24 -5.21 -9.61
C TYR A 130 0.48 -6.16 -10.55
N TYR A 131 0.14 -7.45 -10.54
CA TYR A 131 0.72 -8.46 -11.41
C TYR A 131 0.37 -8.20 -12.88
N ASP A 132 -0.91 -7.94 -13.16
CA ASP A 132 -1.37 -7.60 -14.51
C ASP A 132 -0.73 -6.30 -15.00
N SER A 133 -0.69 -5.27 -14.15
CA SER A 133 -0.05 -3.99 -14.47
C SER A 133 1.46 -4.17 -14.73
N HIS A 134 2.15 -4.95 -13.90
CA HIS A 134 3.57 -5.25 -14.08
C HIS A 134 3.82 -5.95 -15.42
N ARG A 135 3.05 -7.01 -15.72
CA ARG A 135 3.15 -7.77 -16.97
C ARG A 135 2.88 -6.88 -18.19
N GLN A 136 1.86 -6.02 -18.13
CA GLN A 136 1.58 -5.05 -19.20
C GLN A 136 2.73 -4.06 -19.39
N ASN A 137 3.29 -3.50 -18.33
CA ASN A 137 4.40 -2.56 -18.42
C ASN A 137 5.68 -3.19 -18.98
N VAL A 138 5.96 -4.46 -18.63
CA VAL A 138 7.07 -5.24 -19.21
C VAL A 138 6.88 -5.42 -20.72
N ASN A 139 5.67 -5.81 -21.15
CA ASN A 139 5.35 -5.94 -22.57
C ASN A 139 5.51 -4.61 -23.32
N LYS A 140 5.02 -3.50 -22.74
CA LYS A 140 5.20 -2.15 -23.29
C LYS A 140 6.67 -1.77 -23.41
N LEU A 141 7.51 -2.13 -22.45
CA LEU A 141 8.95 -1.84 -22.50
C LEU A 141 9.65 -2.62 -23.62
N GLN A 142 9.28 -3.88 -23.82
CA GLN A 142 9.81 -4.72 -24.89
C GLN A 142 9.41 -4.20 -26.28
N ASN A 143 8.19 -3.68 -26.41
CA ASN A 143 7.61 -3.25 -27.68
C ASN A 143 7.44 -1.72 -27.77
N VAL A 144 8.29 -0.94 -27.09
CA VAL A 144 8.07 0.51 -26.94
C VAL A 144 8.03 1.27 -28.27
N GLU A 145 8.75 0.80 -29.28
CA GLU A 145 8.78 1.42 -30.61
C GLU A 145 7.49 1.19 -31.41
N GLN A 146 6.71 0.17 -31.02
CA GLN A 146 5.43 -0.20 -31.62
C GLN A 146 4.22 0.42 -30.89
N LEU A 147 4.45 1.13 -29.78
CA LEU A 147 3.37 1.76 -29.03
C LEU A 147 2.75 2.92 -29.82
N PRO A 148 1.45 3.19 -29.62
CA PRO A 148 0.80 4.36 -30.19
C PRO A 148 1.53 5.66 -29.80
N PRO A 149 1.61 6.66 -30.70
CA PRO A 149 2.23 7.96 -30.41
C PRO A 149 1.65 8.63 -29.15
N GLU A 150 0.35 8.44 -28.91
CA GLU A 150 -0.37 9.03 -27.80
C GLU A 150 0.07 8.42 -26.46
N GLU A 151 0.29 7.11 -26.44
CA GLU A 151 0.79 6.42 -25.26
C GLU A 151 2.25 6.80 -24.96
N ILE A 152 3.09 6.95 -26.01
CA ILE A 152 4.45 7.48 -25.85
C ILE A 152 4.43 8.91 -25.30
N LYS A 153 3.50 9.74 -25.78
CA LYS A 153 3.31 11.11 -25.31
C LYS A 153 2.95 11.14 -23.82
N GLU A 154 2.00 10.33 -23.38
CA GLU A 154 1.61 10.19 -21.97
C GLU A 154 2.78 9.74 -21.08
N LEU A 155 3.53 8.72 -21.52
CA LEU A 155 4.72 8.24 -20.80
C LEU A 155 5.78 9.34 -20.67
N CYS A 156 5.99 10.15 -21.70
CA CYS A 156 6.93 11.27 -21.66
C CYS A 156 6.43 12.42 -20.77
N GLN A 157 5.15 12.76 -20.84
CA GLN A 157 4.54 13.84 -20.03
C GLN A 157 4.68 13.57 -18.53
N SER A 158 4.64 12.31 -18.12
CA SER A 158 4.89 11.92 -16.72
C SER A 158 6.34 12.13 -16.25
N VAL A 159 7.27 12.43 -17.16
CA VAL A 159 8.69 12.69 -16.87
C VAL A 159 9.05 14.15 -17.10
N ILE A 160 8.49 14.79 -18.14
CA ILE A 160 8.71 16.19 -18.48
C ILE A 160 7.35 16.91 -18.62
N LEU A 161 7.15 17.93 -17.79
CA LEU A 161 5.88 18.66 -17.65
C LEU A 161 5.47 19.43 -18.91
N ALA A 162 6.43 19.89 -19.72
CA ALA A 162 6.19 20.65 -20.94
C ALA A 162 7.22 20.33 -22.02
N GLY A 163 6.84 20.52 -23.28
CA GLY A 163 7.76 20.38 -24.42
C GLY A 163 7.98 18.96 -24.93
N VAL A 164 7.12 18.01 -24.57
CA VAL A 164 7.14 16.65 -25.16
C VAL A 164 7.05 16.72 -26.69
N ASP A 165 6.25 17.62 -27.24
CA ASP A 165 6.15 17.79 -28.70
C ASP A 165 7.40 18.44 -29.33
N LYS A 166 8.31 19.01 -28.53
CA LYS A 166 9.53 19.70 -28.98
C LYS A 166 10.78 18.80 -28.99
N ILE A 167 10.70 17.62 -28.38
CA ILE A 167 11.83 16.67 -28.31
C ILE A 167 11.81 15.67 -29.46
N SER A 168 12.98 15.17 -29.84
CA SER A 168 13.12 14.22 -30.94
C SER A 168 12.43 12.88 -30.62
N THR A 169 12.06 12.14 -31.66
CA THR A 169 11.45 10.81 -31.51
C THR A 169 12.33 9.86 -30.69
N THR A 170 13.65 9.89 -30.91
CA THR A 170 14.63 9.12 -30.12
C THR A 170 14.59 9.51 -28.63
N GLN A 171 14.51 10.81 -28.33
CA GLN A 171 14.39 11.29 -26.94
C GLN A 171 13.07 10.84 -26.31
N LYS A 172 11.96 10.87 -27.05
CA LYS A 172 10.66 10.35 -26.59
C LYS A 172 10.75 8.88 -26.19
N TYR A 173 11.34 8.03 -27.03
CA TYR A 173 11.51 6.62 -26.70
C TYR A 173 12.40 6.39 -25.47
N ILE A 174 13.49 7.15 -25.32
CA ILE A 174 14.36 7.05 -24.13
C ILE A 174 13.59 7.42 -22.86
N LEU A 175 12.81 8.50 -22.88
CA LEU A 175 12.00 8.92 -21.73
C LEU A 175 10.89 7.91 -21.42
N ALA A 176 10.22 7.39 -22.46
CA ALA A 176 9.19 6.36 -22.30
C ALA A 176 9.76 5.07 -21.69
N LYS A 177 10.90 4.57 -22.19
CA LYS A 177 11.62 3.43 -21.59
C LYS A 177 11.96 3.70 -20.13
N ARG A 178 12.50 4.89 -19.81
CA ARG A 178 12.83 5.28 -18.43
C ARG A 178 11.60 5.30 -17.52
N ARG A 179 10.46 5.80 -18.00
CA ARG A 179 9.20 5.79 -17.23
C ARG A 179 8.71 4.37 -17.00
N LEU A 180 8.70 3.53 -18.04
CA LEU A 180 8.28 2.13 -17.94
C LEU A 180 9.12 1.34 -16.93
N VAL A 181 10.44 1.53 -16.93
CA VAL A 181 11.32 0.90 -15.91
C VAL A 181 10.94 1.32 -14.49
N LYS A 182 10.60 2.60 -14.26
CA LYS A 182 10.12 3.06 -12.94
C LYS A 182 8.80 2.39 -12.55
N LEU A 183 7.86 2.31 -13.47
CA LEU A 183 6.55 1.66 -13.24
C LEU A 183 6.71 0.16 -12.94
N ILE A 184 7.55 -0.55 -13.69
CA ILE A 184 7.87 -1.96 -13.46
C ILE A 184 8.45 -2.14 -12.06
N ASN A 185 9.47 -1.37 -11.70
CA ASN A 185 10.10 -1.47 -10.39
C ASN A 185 9.14 -1.13 -9.24
N ASN A 186 8.27 -0.14 -9.42
CA ASN A 186 7.24 0.19 -8.43
C ASN A 186 6.26 -0.99 -8.23
N ARG A 187 5.73 -1.56 -9.31
CA ARG A 187 4.80 -2.71 -9.24
C ARG A 187 5.47 -3.95 -8.65
N ALA A 188 6.74 -4.19 -8.97
CA ALA A 188 7.50 -5.29 -8.36
C ALA A 188 7.64 -5.15 -6.84
N LYS A 189 7.89 -3.94 -6.33
CA LYS A 189 7.91 -3.68 -4.88
C LYS A 189 6.55 -3.92 -4.24
N LEU A 190 5.47 -3.40 -4.85
CA LEU A 190 4.11 -3.60 -4.36
C LEU A 190 3.72 -5.09 -4.33
N LEU A 191 4.08 -5.86 -5.38
CA LEU A 191 3.90 -7.30 -5.42
C LEU A 191 4.63 -8.00 -4.27
N SER A 192 5.89 -7.64 -4.03
CA SER A 192 6.68 -8.20 -2.92
C SER A 192 6.03 -7.93 -1.56
N LEU A 193 5.46 -6.74 -1.36
CA LEU A 193 4.79 -6.40 -0.11
C LEU A 193 3.45 -7.13 0.05
N CYS A 194 2.69 -7.30 -1.04
CA CYS A 194 1.49 -8.14 -1.03
C CYS A 194 1.81 -9.59 -0.69
N CYS A 195 2.81 -10.20 -1.34
CA CYS A 195 3.28 -11.56 -1.02
C CYS A 195 3.64 -11.67 0.46
N TYR A 196 4.44 -10.73 0.95
CA TYR A 196 4.88 -10.73 2.34
C TYR A 196 3.69 -10.71 3.32
N ILE A 197 2.70 -9.83 3.10
CA ILE A 197 1.50 -9.76 3.94
C ILE A 197 0.66 -11.04 3.88
N ILE A 198 0.60 -11.71 2.73
CA ILE A 198 -0.19 -12.94 2.53
C ILE A 198 0.49 -14.16 3.15
N GLU A 199 1.83 -14.23 3.09
CA GLU A 199 2.63 -15.36 3.57
C GLU A 199 2.96 -15.30 5.06
N THR A 200 2.82 -14.12 5.68
CA THR A 200 3.08 -13.88 7.11
C THR A 200 1.87 -14.15 7.98
#